data_AF-A0A6A4U9U5-F1
#
_entry.id   AF-A0A6A4U9U5-F1
#
_cell.length_a   1.000
_cell.length_b   1.000
_cell.length_c   1.000
_cell.angle_alpha   90.00
_cell.angle_beta   90.00
_cell.angle_gamma   90.00
#
_symmetry.space_group_name_H-M   'P 1'
#
loop_
_entity.id
_entity.type
_entity.pdbx_description
1 polymer ?
#
loop_
_entity_poly.entity_id
_entity_poly.type
_entity_poly.pdbx_seq_one_letter_code
_entity_poly.pdbx_strand_id
1 'polypeptide(L)'
;MSRFRLPARVAPSPAAEEPGLQNSAARLRSSREVQSRILAERRAPEQGGNVEGVKTQLSDMTTVHLADPEFAGKREGESGQPQSSASPAECAASGLAKPRKEKLVVLFRLPLAAETQLEQIPGAGEVTPAYMLRAFAKEARAELRRLLAEDDLAPHVDEARRIFAMAASDMAVGEPMTVYAQSSAIRAMHAALDDPWLIEPRATIVGAFLAAIASQLIEARRVR
;
A
#
# COMPACT_ATOMS: atom_id res chain seq x y z
N MET A 1 63.90 -19.63 -21.31
CA MET A 1 63.84 -18.17 -21.50
C MET A 1 62.42 -17.80 -21.92
N SER A 2 61.62 -17.27 -20.98
CA SER A 2 60.20 -16.96 -21.21
C SER A 2 60.04 -15.60 -21.89
N ARG A 3 59.40 -15.56 -23.06
CA ARG A 3 59.06 -14.33 -23.79
C ARG A 3 57.57 -14.05 -23.64
N PHE A 4 57.16 -13.55 -22.48
CA PHE A 4 55.85 -12.91 -22.32
C PHE A 4 56.07 -11.43 -22.03
N ARG A 5 55.80 -10.57 -23.02
CA ARG A 5 55.70 -9.11 -22.81
C ARG A 5 54.26 -8.80 -22.38
N LEU A 6 54.10 -8.28 -21.17
CA LEU A 6 52.85 -7.67 -20.73
C LEU A 6 52.62 -6.35 -21.49
N PRO A 7 51.41 -6.07 -21.99
CA PRO A 7 51.10 -4.77 -22.58
C PRO A 7 51.06 -3.68 -21.49
N ALA A 8 51.41 -2.44 -21.88
CA ALA A 8 51.40 -1.29 -20.98
C ALA A 8 49.98 -1.05 -20.44
N ARG A 9 49.87 -0.79 -19.13
CA ARG A 9 48.62 -0.37 -18.50
C ARG A 9 48.16 0.93 -19.14
N VAL A 10 47.13 0.86 -19.96
CA VAL A 10 46.38 2.02 -20.41
C VAL A 10 45.69 2.59 -19.18
N ALA A 11 46.18 3.72 -18.66
CA ALA A 11 45.42 4.50 -17.71
C ALA A 11 44.09 4.90 -18.38
N PRO A 12 42.94 4.85 -17.69
CA PRO A 12 41.69 5.32 -18.28
C PRO A 12 41.89 6.77 -18.73
N SER A 13 41.65 7.01 -20.01
CA SER A 13 41.63 8.35 -20.60
C SER A 13 40.61 9.21 -19.85
N PRO A 14 40.86 10.52 -19.61
CA PRO A 14 39.93 11.41 -18.92
C PRO A 14 38.76 11.72 -19.86
N ALA A 15 37.83 10.79 -19.97
CA ALA A 15 36.61 10.97 -20.74
C ALA A 15 35.64 11.82 -19.92
N ALA A 16 35.27 12.94 -20.53
CA ALA A 16 34.27 13.93 -20.13
C ALA A 16 33.18 13.40 -19.17
N GLU A 17 33.04 14.08 -18.03
CA GLU A 17 31.88 13.92 -17.15
C GLU A 17 30.60 14.11 -17.96
N GLU A 18 29.75 13.08 -17.99
CA GLU A 18 28.43 13.20 -18.61
C GLU A 18 27.66 14.35 -17.93
N PRO A 19 27.01 15.25 -18.69
CA PRO A 19 26.36 16.45 -18.15
C PRO A 19 25.25 16.15 -17.12
N GLY A 20 24.75 14.91 -17.06
CA GLY A 20 23.81 14.44 -16.04
C GLY A 20 24.43 14.22 -14.65
N LEU A 21 25.72 13.88 -14.56
CA LEU A 21 26.38 13.60 -13.29
C LEU A 21 26.64 14.88 -12.48
N GLN A 22 26.97 15.99 -13.14
CA GLN A 22 27.10 17.30 -12.50
C GLN A 22 25.76 17.78 -11.92
N ASN A 23 24.66 17.55 -12.65
CA ASN A 23 23.31 17.89 -12.17
C ASN A 23 22.92 17.02 -10.96
N SER A 24 23.29 15.74 -10.99
CA SER A 24 23.08 14.80 -9.88
C SER A 24 23.87 15.20 -8.63
N ALA A 25 25.16 15.53 -8.79
CA ALA A 25 26.01 15.98 -7.70
C ALA A 25 25.56 17.32 -7.12
N ALA A 26 25.12 18.27 -7.97
CA ALA A 26 24.56 19.54 -7.52
C ALA A 26 23.26 19.36 -6.74
N ARG A 27 22.35 18.49 -7.20
CA ARG A 27 21.11 18.15 -6.48
C ARG A 27 21.38 17.52 -5.12
N LEU A 28 22.37 16.63 -5.02
CA LEU A 28 22.77 16.01 -3.76
C LEU A 28 23.37 17.03 -2.78
N ARG A 29 24.21 17.96 -3.26
CA ARG A 29 24.75 19.05 -2.43
C ARG A 29 23.64 19.99 -1.93
N SER A 30 22.74 20.41 -2.81
CA SER A 30 21.59 21.25 -2.47
C SER A 30 20.67 20.57 -1.43
N SER A 31 20.36 19.28 -1.61
CA SER A 31 19.55 18.53 -0.64
C SER A 31 20.23 18.45 0.73
N ARG A 32 21.54 18.20 0.76
CA ARG A 32 22.31 18.13 2.01
C ARG A 32 22.39 19.47 2.71
N GLU A 33 22.55 20.57 1.97
CA GLU A 33 22.55 21.93 2.51
C GLU A 33 21.18 22.31 3.09
N VAL A 34 20.08 22.00 2.38
CA VAL A 34 18.71 22.22 2.88
C VAL A 34 18.44 21.40 4.15
N GLN A 35 18.83 20.13 4.18
CA GLN A 35 18.69 19.30 5.39
C GLN A 35 19.53 19.85 6.55
N SER A 36 20.75 20.33 6.28
CA SER A 36 21.61 20.93 7.30
C SER A 36 21.02 22.22 7.87
N ARG A 37 20.38 23.04 7.03
CA ARG A 37 19.68 24.26 7.44
C ARG A 37 18.47 23.95 8.32
N ILE A 38 17.64 22.98 7.94
CA ILE A 38 16.49 22.54 8.74
C ILE A 38 16.93 22.02 10.11
N LEU A 39 18.05 21.28 10.16
CA LEU A 39 18.62 20.80 11.42
C LEU A 39 19.24 21.92 12.26
N ALA A 40 19.83 22.94 11.62
CA ALA A 40 20.36 24.12 12.31
C ALA A 40 19.25 25.00 12.89
N GLU A 41 18.18 25.24 12.12
CA GLU A 41 16.98 25.96 12.58
C GLU A 41 16.31 25.24 13.77
N ARG A 42 16.32 23.90 13.79
CA ARG A 42 15.81 23.11 14.93
C ARG A 42 16.75 23.06 16.14
N ARG A 43 18.04 23.34 15.96
CA ARG A 43 19.04 23.40 17.05
C ARG A 43 19.21 24.80 17.63
N ALA A 44 18.73 25.85 16.96
CA ALA A 44 18.69 27.18 17.53
C ALA A 44 17.58 27.21 18.60
N PRO A 45 17.91 27.45 19.88
CA PRO A 45 16.89 27.76 20.87
C PRO A 45 16.34 29.16 20.56
N GLU A 46 15.02 29.33 20.65
CA GLU A 46 14.37 30.64 20.69
C GLU A 46 15.00 31.49 21.80
N GLN A 47 15.92 32.39 21.43
CA GLN A 47 16.29 33.51 22.28
C GLN A 47 15.31 34.64 22.00
N GLY A 48 14.24 34.65 22.79
CA GLY A 48 13.39 35.82 22.95
C GLY A 48 14.14 36.99 23.59
N GLY A 49 13.77 38.20 23.17
CA GLY A 49 14.26 39.47 23.71
C GLY A 49 13.23 40.57 23.47
N ASN A 50 12.25 40.61 24.37
CA ASN A 50 11.19 41.61 24.58
C ASN A 50 11.68 43.08 24.54
N VAL A 51 10.95 43.97 23.85
CA VAL A 51 10.68 45.34 24.35
C VAL A 51 9.21 45.66 24.08
N GLU A 52 8.54 46.05 25.15
CA GLU A 52 7.11 46.30 25.31
C GLU A 52 6.57 47.49 24.48
N GLY A 53 5.26 47.42 24.24
CA GLY A 53 4.39 48.58 24.33
C GLY A 53 3.91 49.18 23.02
N VAL A 54 2.69 48.84 22.61
CA VAL A 54 1.56 49.79 22.50
C VAL A 54 0.32 48.98 22.12
N LYS A 55 -0.62 48.97 23.05
CA LYS A 55 -1.96 48.42 22.91
C LYS A 55 -2.83 49.54 22.34
N THR A 56 -3.17 49.52 21.05
CA THR A 56 -4.36 50.28 20.58
C THR A 56 -4.86 49.79 19.23
N GLN A 57 -6.14 49.40 19.25
CA GLN A 57 -7.14 49.54 18.18
C GLN A 57 -7.07 48.65 16.93
N LEU A 58 -8.08 47.78 16.90
CA LEU A 58 -8.88 47.37 15.74
C LEU A 58 -9.13 48.49 14.71
N SER A 59 -9.35 48.04 13.47
CA SER A 59 -9.75 48.78 12.25
C SER A 59 -8.55 49.41 11.52
N ASP A 60 -8.40 49.35 10.20
CA ASP A 60 -9.40 49.31 9.13
C ASP A 60 -8.77 48.79 7.82
N MET A 61 -9.61 48.42 6.86
CA MET A 61 -9.25 47.97 5.50
C MET A 61 -8.34 48.98 4.77
N THR A 62 -7.51 48.51 3.83
CA THR A 62 -7.47 49.02 2.44
C THR A 62 -6.60 48.10 1.56
N THR A 63 -7.24 47.57 0.52
CA THR A 63 -6.70 46.83 -0.62
C THR A 63 -5.78 47.72 -1.47
N VAL A 64 -4.60 47.25 -1.88
CA VAL A 64 -3.90 47.81 -3.05
C VAL A 64 -3.35 46.68 -3.92
N HIS A 65 -3.87 46.64 -5.13
CA HIS A 65 -3.48 45.83 -6.27
C HIS A 65 -2.04 46.13 -6.73
N LEU A 66 -1.32 45.09 -7.16
CA LEU A 66 -0.15 45.21 -8.02
C LEU A 66 -0.52 44.67 -9.40
N ALA A 67 -0.42 45.54 -10.40
CA ALA A 67 -0.75 45.31 -11.80
C ALA A 67 0.42 44.67 -12.58
N ASP A 68 0.05 44.07 -13.72
CA ASP A 68 0.81 43.28 -14.69
C ASP A 68 2.02 43.98 -15.35
N PRO A 69 2.83 43.19 -16.09
CA PRO A 69 2.99 43.53 -17.49
C PRO A 69 2.66 42.37 -18.46
N GLU A 70 1.99 42.76 -19.53
CA GLU A 70 1.57 42.00 -20.69
C GLU A 70 2.77 41.48 -21.51
N PHE A 71 2.63 40.30 -22.13
CA PHE A 71 3.20 40.07 -23.47
C PHE A 71 2.31 39.15 -24.29
N ALA A 72 1.81 39.70 -25.40
CA ALA A 72 1.05 39.04 -26.43
C ALA A 72 1.95 38.19 -27.34
N GLY A 73 1.48 37.00 -27.72
CA GLY A 73 2.11 36.16 -28.72
C GLY A 73 1.23 34.98 -29.13
N LYS A 74 0.23 35.23 -29.98
CA LYS A 74 -0.48 34.17 -30.70
C LYS A 74 0.40 33.63 -31.83
N ARG A 75 0.68 32.33 -31.86
CA ARG A 75 0.90 31.56 -33.10
C ARG A 75 0.30 30.17 -32.94
N GLU A 76 -0.72 29.89 -33.75
CA GLU A 76 -1.18 28.55 -34.07
C GLU A 76 -0.08 27.79 -34.82
N GLY A 77 0.08 26.50 -34.49
CA GLY A 77 1.07 25.64 -35.13
C GLY A 77 1.18 24.29 -34.43
N GLU A 78 0.26 23.39 -34.82
CA GLU A 78 0.45 21.95 -35.01
C GLU A 78 1.56 21.25 -34.20
N SER A 79 1.17 20.51 -33.16
CA SER A 79 1.80 19.25 -32.74
C SER A 79 0.84 18.58 -31.75
N GLY A 80 0.51 17.31 -31.92
CA GLY A 80 1.34 16.26 -31.32
C GLY A 80 0.85 15.98 -29.89
N GLN A 81 -0.08 15.03 -29.79
CA GLN A 81 -0.48 14.29 -28.60
C GLN A 81 0.52 14.32 -27.42
N PRO A 82 0.08 14.68 -26.21
CA PRO A 82 0.68 14.13 -25.00
C PRO A 82 -0.35 13.48 -24.07
N GLN A 83 0.15 12.49 -23.36
CA GLN A 83 -0.55 11.57 -22.50
C GLN A 83 -1.11 12.25 -21.25
N SER A 84 -2.27 11.75 -20.86
CA SER A 84 -3.07 12.12 -19.70
C SER A 84 -2.25 12.17 -18.40
N SER A 85 -2.23 13.35 -17.77
CA SER A 85 -1.96 13.51 -16.34
C SER A 85 -3.10 14.34 -15.76
N ALA A 86 -4.16 13.65 -15.33
CA ALA A 86 -5.26 14.28 -14.61
C ALA A 86 -5.19 13.87 -13.14
N SER A 87 -4.82 14.84 -12.31
CA SER A 87 -5.06 14.89 -10.86
C SER A 87 -6.52 14.57 -10.55
N PRO A 88 -6.86 13.90 -9.43
CA PRO A 88 -8.25 13.64 -9.12
C PRO A 88 -8.91 14.95 -8.66
N ALA A 89 -9.82 15.47 -9.49
CA ALA A 89 -10.74 16.51 -9.09
C ALA A 89 -11.72 15.95 -8.05
N GLU A 90 -11.64 16.50 -6.83
CA GLU A 90 -12.74 16.43 -5.88
C GLU A 90 -13.91 17.23 -6.46
N CYS A 91 -14.85 16.51 -7.07
CA CYS A 91 -16.16 17.03 -7.41
C CYS A 91 -17.18 15.98 -7.00
N ALA A 92 -18.01 16.35 -6.02
CA ALA A 92 -19.15 15.59 -5.58
C ALA A 92 -20.08 15.33 -6.77
N ALA A 93 -20.06 14.08 -7.25
CA ALA A 93 -21.05 13.56 -8.16
C ALA A 93 -21.65 12.31 -7.52
N SER A 94 -22.89 12.43 -7.07
CA SER A 94 -23.79 11.30 -6.83
C SER A 94 -23.99 10.53 -8.13
N GLY A 95 -23.02 9.69 -8.45
CA GLY A 95 -23.17 8.51 -9.28
C GLY A 95 -22.66 7.37 -8.42
N LEU A 96 -23.46 6.32 -8.23
CA LEU A 96 -23.10 5.13 -7.46
C LEU A 96 -21.90 4.43 -8.15
N ALA A 97 -20.70 4.96 -7.94
CA ALA A 97 -19.48 4.44 -8.53
C ALA A 97 -19.33 3.01 -8.03
N LYS A 98 -19.32 2.05 -8.96
CA LYS A 98 -19.20 0.64 -8.61
C LYS A 98 -17.98 0.47 -7.69
N PRO A 99 -18.11 -0.23 -6.56
CA PRO A 99 -17.01 -0.37 -5.62
C PRO A 99 -15.80 -0.97 -6.33
N ARG A 100 -14.64 -0.30 -6.18
CA ARG A 100 -13.40 -0.72 -6.82
C ARG A 100 -12.97 -2.08 -6.22
N LYS A 101 -12.81 -3.07 -7.10
CA LYS A 101 -12.32 -4.39 -6.72
C LYS A 101 -10.83 -4.48 -6.98
N GLU A 102 -10.13 -5.13 -6.07
CA GLU A 102 -8.69 -5.38 -6.16
C GLU A 102 -8.45 -6.87 -6.42
N LYS A 103 -7.53 -7.17 -7.33
CA LYS A 103 -7.09 -8.53 -7.64
C LYS A 103 -5.83 -8.81 -6.82
N LEU A 104 -5.89 -9.80 -5.93
CA LEU A 104 -4.77 -10.20 -5.08
C LEU A 104 -4.45 -11.67 -5.30
N VAL A 105 -3.18 -12.04 -5.20
CA VAL A 105 -2.77 -13.45 -5.08
C VAL A 105 -2.48 -13.69 -3.60
N VAL A 106 -3.21 -14.64 -3.02
CA VAL A 106 -3.15 -14.98 -1.60
C VAL A 106 -2.71 -16.43 -1.47
N LEU A 107 -1.77 -16.67 -0.57
CA LEU A 107 -1.44 -18.02 -0.16
C LEU A 107 -2.50 -18.50 0.82
N PHE A 108 -3.24 -19.54 0.46
CA PHE A 108 -4.25 -20.10 1.36
C PHE A 108 -3.54 -20.78 2.53
N ARG A 109 -3.93 -20.40 3.75
CA ARG A 109 -3.42 -20.99 4.98
C ARG A 109 -4.61 -21.36 5.84
N LEU A 110 -4.59 -22.51 6.49
CA LEU A 110 -5.64 -22.95 7.40
C LEU A 110 -4.98 -23.44 8.69
N PRO A 111 -5.52 -23.12 9.89
CA PRO A 111 -5.02 -23.71 11.12
C PRO A 111 -5.07 -25.24 11.07
N LEU A 112 -4.02 -25.91 11.55
CA LEU A 112 -3.99 -27.38 11.62
C LEU A 112 -5.16 -27.93 12.44
N ALA A 113 -5.59 -27.20 13.46
CA ALA A 113 -6.79 -27.53 14.23
C ALA A 113 -8.04 -27.63 13.35
N ALA A 114 -8.23 -26.74 12.39
CA ALA A 114 -9.35 -26.79 11.45
C ALA A 114 -9.14 -27.86 10.36
N GLU A 115 -7.89 -28.15 9.96
CA GLU A 115 -7.60 -29.23 9.02
C GLU A 115 -7.98 -30.61 9.60
N THR A 116 -7.66 -30.87 10.87
CA THR A 116 -8.04 -32.13 11.54
C THR A 116 -9.55 -32.34 11.64
N GLN A 117 -10.35 -31.26 11.56
CA GLN A 117 -11.81 -31.36 11.54
C GLN A 117 -12.36 -31.85 10.20
N LEU A 118 -11.57 -31.82 9.12
CA LEU A 118 -12.01 -32.29 7.81
C LEU A 118 -12.37 -33.78 7.84
N GLU A 119 -11.67 -34.58 8.63
CA GLU A 119 -11.94 -36.01 8.81
C GLU A 119 -13.29 -36.29 9.48
N GLN A 120 -13.82 -35.29 10.20
CA GLN A 120 -15.09 -35.38 10.93
C GLN A 120 -16.29 -34.97 10.06
N ILE A 121 -16.06 -34.53 8.82
CA ILE A 121 -17.14 -34.15 7.91
C ILE A 121 -17.79 -35.43 7.33
N PRO A 122 -19.13 -35.50 7.28
CA PRO A 122 -19.83 -36.60 6.63
C PRO A 122 -19.37 -36.80 5.18
N GLY A 123 -18.96 -38.02 4.82
CA GLY A 123 -18.45 -38.35 3.48
C GLY A 123 -16.95 -38.06 3.28
N ALA A 124 -16.21 -37.65 4.32
CA ALA A 124 -14.77 -37.38 4.22
C ALA A 124 -13.96 -38.59 3.71
N GLY A 125 -14.39 -39.83 4.00
CA GLY A 125 -13.72 -41.04 3.53
C GLY A 125 -13.75 -41.27 2.02
N GLU A 126 -14.60 -40.55 1.28
CA GLU A 126 -14.74 -40.68 -0.18
C GLU A 126 -13.80 -39.75 -0.96
N VAL A 127 -13.16 -38.80 -0.28
CA VAL A 127 -12.48 -37.66 -0.90
C VAL A 127 -11.16 -37.39 -0.19
N THR A 128 -10.14 -36.95 -0.93
CA THR A 128 -8.85 -36.64 -0.31
C THR A 128 -8.93 -35.33 0.51
N PRO A 129 -8.22 -35.21 1.65
CA PRO A 129 -8.18 -33.97 2.43
C PRO A 129 -7.74 -32.76 1.60
N ALA A 130 -6.77 -32.96 0.70
CA ALA A 130 -6.31 -31.93 -0.24
C ALA A 130 -7.42 -31.43 -1.18
N TYR A 131 -8.31 -32.32 -1.64
CA TYR A 131 -9.47 -31.91 -2.43
C TYR A 131 -10.46 -31.11 -1.57
N MET A 132 -10.75 -31.56 -0.35
CA MET A 132 -11.66 -30.86 0.56
C MET A 132 -11.16 -29.45 0.87
N LEU A 133 -9.88 -29.30 1.19
CA LEU A 133 -9.24 -27.99 1.39
C LEU A 133 -9.42 -27.08 0.17
N ARG A 134 -9.17 -27.60 -1.04
CA ARG A 134 -9.39 -26.83 -2.28
C ARG A 134 -10.86 -26.46 -2.48
N ALA A 135 -11.81 -27.32 -2.09
CA ALA A 135 -13.24 -27.05 -2.17
C ALA A 135 -13.65 -25.93 -1.20
N PHE A 136 -13.26 -26.03 0.07
CA PHE A 136 -13.52 -25.00 1.07
C PHE A 136 -12.86 -23.67 0.73
N ALA A 137 -11.63 -23.69 0.20
CA ALA A 137 -10.98 -22.46 -0.20
C ALA A 137 -11.69 -21.76 -1.39
N LYS A 138 -12.29 -22.54 -2.31
CA LYS A 138 -13.15 -21.99 -3.39
C LYS A 138 -14.44 -21.37 -2.84
N GLU A 139 -15.06 -22.01 -1.86
CA GLU A 139 -16.28 -21.50 -1.22
C GLU A 139 -15.98 -20.25 -0.39
N ALA A 140 -14.94 -20.28 0.43
CA ALA A 140 -14.47 -19.13 1.19
C ALA A 140 -14.10 -17.94 0.29
N ARG A 141 -13.50 -18.19 -0.88
CA ARG A 141 -13.25 -17.15 -1.89
C ARG A 141 -14.55 -16.53 -2.42
N ALA A 142 -15.61 -17.32 -2.58
CA ALA A 142 -16.91 -16.81 -3.01
C ALA A 142 -17.54 -15.93 -1.94
N GLU A 143 -17.46 -16.33 -0.67
CA GLU A 143 -17.89 -15.53 0.49
C GLU A 143 -17.12 -14.22 0.63
N LEU A 144 -15.78 -14.30 0.60
CA LEU A 144 -14.90 -13.13 0.68
C LEU A 144 -15.24 -12.06 -0.37
N ARG A 145 -15.64 -12.49 -1.57
CA ARG A 145 -16.02 -11.60 -2.67
C ARG A 145 -17.34 -10.85 -2.39
N ARG A 146 -18.19 -11.37 -1.51
CA ARG A 146 -19.46 -10.75 -1.11
C ARG A 146 -19.28 -9.65 -0.07
N LEU A 147 -18.21 -9.70 0.73
CA LEU A 147 -17.94 -8.71 1.79
C LEU A 147 -17.76 -7.31 1.19
N LEU A 148 -18.56 -6.35 1.67
CA LEU A 148 -18.60 -4.97 1.18
C LEU A 148 -18.01 -4.00 2.19
N ALA A 149 -18.38 -4.17 3.46
CA ALA A 149 -18.11 -3.23 4.55
C ALA A 149 -17.82 -3.96 5.88
N GLU A 150 -17.58 -3.17 6.92
CA GLU A 150 -17.21 -3.64 8.27
C GLU A 150 -18.26 -4.58 8.88
N ASP A 151 -19.54 -4.29 8.71
CA ASP A 151 -20.63 -5.12 9.25
C ASP A 151 -20.61 -6.55 8.70
N ASP A 152 -20.20 -6.74 7.44
CA ASP A 152 -20.07 -8.06 6.83
C ASP A 152 -18.87 -8.84 7.41
N LEU A 153 -17.88 -8.14 7.97
CA LEU A 153 -16.66 -8.74 8.52
C LEU A 153 -16.86 -9.24 9.94
N ALA A 154 -17.77 -8.64 10.70
CA ALA A 154 -17.95 -8.89 12.14
C ALA A 154 -17.97 -10.38 12.52
N PRO A 155 -18.64 -11.30 11.79
CA PRO A 155 -18.63 -12.72 12.12
C PRO A 155 -17.26 -13.39 12.04
N HIS A 156 -16.31 -12.80 11.31
CA HIS A 156 -15.01 -13.39 10.99
C HIS A 156 -13.84 -12.72 11.73
N VAL A 157 -14.05 -11.56 12.38
CA VAL A 157 -12.96 -10.75 12.96
C VAL A 157 -12.17 -11.50 14.01
N ASP A 158 -12.85 -12.10 14.99
CA ASP A 158 -12.16 -12.79 16.10
C ASP A 158 -11.30 -13.94 15.60
N GLU A 159 -11.84 -14.73 14.67
CA GLU A 159 -11.11 -15.85 14.09
C GLU A 159 -9.97 -15.38 13.18
N ALA A 160 -10.19 -14.36 12.35
CA ALA A 160 -9.16 -13.79 11.52
C ALA A 160 -8.01 -13.24 12.36
N ARG A 161 -8.30 -12.59 13.49
CA ARG A 161 -7.31 -12.09 14.45
C ARG A 161 -6.51 -13.22 15.09
N ARG A 162 -7.16 -14.31 15.52
CA ARG A 162 -6.48 -15.51 16.02
C ARG A 162 -5.54 -16.11 14.98
N ILE A 163 -6.02 -16.26 13.74
CA ILE A 163 -5.23 -16.82 12.63
C ILE A 163 -4.07 -15.91 12.24
N PHE A 164 -4.29 -14.59 12.21
CA PHE A 164 -3.27 -13.62 11.85
C PHE A 164 -2.09 -13.64 12.84
N ALA A 165 -2.36 -13.86 14.13
CA ALA A 165 -1.34 -13.98 15.17
C ALA A 165 -0.68 -15.37 15.26
N MET A 166 -1.14 -16.35 14.47
CA MET A 166 -0.71 -17.74 14.58
C MET A 166 0.68 -17.98 13.97
N ALA A 167 1.46 -18.87 14.57
CA ALA A 167 2.76 -19.26 14.04
C ALA A 167 2.60 -20.07 12.75
N ALA A 168 3.55 -19.91 11.82
CA ALA A 168 3.52 -20.64 10.55
C ALA A 168 3.63 -22.17 10.72
N SER A 169 4.20 -22.65 11.84
CA SER A 169 4.26 -24.08 12.19
C SER A 169 2.89 -24.70 12.43
N ASP A 170 1.91 -23.88 12.82
CA ASP A 170 0.59 -24.33 13.25
C ASP A 170 -0.45 -24.19 12.12
N MET A 171 0.04 -23.92 10.90
CA MET A 171 -0.77 -23.62 9.72
C MET A 171 -0.47 -24.62 8.59
N ALA A 172 -1.52 -25.25 8.07
CA ALA A 172 -1.48 -25.93 6.79
C ALA A 172 -1.40 -24.88 5.67
N VAL A 173 -0.50 -25.09 4.72
CA VAL A 173 -0.31 -24.20 3.56
C VAL A 173 -0.88 -24.86 2.31
N GLY A 174 -1.87 -24.21 1.71
CA GLY A 174 -2.47 -24.62 0.45
C GLY A 174 -1.85 -23.91 -0.77
N GLU A 175 -2.44 -24.17 -1.93
CA GLU A 175 -2.02 -23.54 -3.18
C GLU A 175 -2.34 -22.04 -3.20
N PRO A 176 -1.50 -21.22 -3.85
CA PRO A 176 -1.80 -19.81 -4.05
C PRO A 176 -3.02 -19.64 -4.95
N MET A 177 -3.88 -18.67 -4.62
CA MET A 177 -5.09 -18.39 -5.38
C MET A 177 -5.34 -16.91 -5.58
N THR A 178 -6.00 -16.59 -6.70
CA THR A 178 -6.39 -15.21 -7.00
C THR A 178 -7.72 -14.88 -6.35
N VAL A 179 -7.75 -13.91 -5.45
CA VAL A 179 -8.98 -13.40 -4.83
C VAL A 179 -9.32 -12.01 -5.35
N TYR A 180 -10.61 -11.67 -5.31
CA TYR A 180 -11.12 -10.34 -5.63
C TYR A 180 -11.86 -9.81 -4.41
N ALA A 181 -11.35 -8.74 -3.82
CA ALA A 181 -11.96 -8.09 -2.65
C ALA A 181 -12.20 -6.61 -2.93
N GLN A 182 -13.17 -6.02 -2.23
CA GLN A 182 -13.44 -4.59 -2.36
C GLN A 182 -12.40 -3.78 -1.60
N SER A 183 -11.97 -2.64 -2.15
CA SER A 183 -11.03 -1.76 -1.44
C SER A 183 -11.55 -1.29 -0.07
N SER A 184 -12.86 -1.10 0.07
CA SER A 184 -13.51 -0.79 1.35
C SER A 184 -13.37 -1.93 2.35
N ALA A 185 -13.69 -3.15 1.92
CA ALA A 185 -13.55 -4.36 2.74
C ALA A 185 -12.08 -4.58 3.15
N ILE A 186 -11.12 -4.42 2.25
CA ILE A 186 -9.69 -4.56 2.59
C ILE A 186 -9.28 -3.56 3.68
N ARG A 187 -9.69 -2.28 3.58
CA ARG A 187 -9.40 -1.29 4.63
C ARG A 187 -10.05 -1.66 5.97
N ALA A 188 -11.29 -2.14 5.94
CA ALA A 188 -11.96 -2.60 7.15
C ALA A 188 -11.27 -3.84 7.77
N MET A 189 -10.78 -4.76 6.94
CA MET A 189 -9.99 -5.92 7.39
C MET A 189 -8.69 -5.49 8.09
N HIS A 190 -8.00 -4.49 7.56
CA HIS A 190 -6.81 -3.92 8.21
C HIS A 190 -7.14 -3.30 9.58
N ALA A 191 -8.19 -2.47 9.64
CA ALA A 191 -8.65 -1.88 10.90
C ALA A 191 -9.03 -2.95 11.93
N ALA A 192 -9.72 -4.00 11.49
CA ALA A 192 -10.14 -5.13 12.33
C ALA A 192 -8.98 -5.97 12.88
N LEU A 193 -7.80 -5.92 12.25
CA LEU A 193 -6.57 -6.61 12.68
C LEU A 193 -5.57 -5.66 13.35
N ASP A 194 -6.02 -4.50 13.83
CA ASP A 194 -5.20 -3.46 14.47
C ASP A 194 -4.03 -2.93 13.60
N ASP A 195 -4.19 -2.93 12.28
CA ASP A 195 -3.26 -2.32 11.33
C ASP A 195 -3.87 -1.08 10.64
N PRO A 196 -4.15 0.02 11.39
CA PRO A 196 -4.77 1.21 10.82
C PRO A 196 -3.87 1.94 9.81
N TRP A 197 -2.57 1.68 9.85
CA TRP A 197 -1.57 2.30 8.98
C TRP A 197 -1.33 1.52 7.69
N LEU A 198 -2.02 0.39 7.50
CA LEU A 198 -1.91 -0.46 6.32
C LEU A 198 -0.46 -0.94 6.06
N ILE A 199 0.28 -1.23 7.14
CA ILE A 199 1.67 -1.67 7.09
C ILE A 199 1.75 -3.09 6.55
N GLU A 200 0.80 -3.93 6.95
CA GLU A 200 0.80 -5.33 6.57
C GLU A 200 0.48 -5.52 5.08
N PRO A 201 1.04 -6.54 4.41
CA PRO A 201 0.67 -6.81 3.03
C PRO A 201 -0.83 -7.14 2.93
N ARG A 202 -1.53 -6.51 1.99
CA ARG A 202 -2.97 -6.78 1.74
C ARG A 202 -3.27 -8.26 1.56
N ALA A 203 -2.37 -9.01 0.93
CA ALA A 203 -2.53 -10.45 0.74
C ALA A 203 -2.49 -11.23 2.06
N THR A 204 -1.72 -10.78 3.05
CA THR A 204 -1.66 -11.37 4.39
C THR A 204 -2.97 -11.12 5.14
N ILE A 205 -3.43 -9.87 5.15
CA ILE A 205 -4.68 -9.46 5.80
C ILE A 205 -5.88 -10.20 5.19
N VAL A 206 -6.01 -10.16 3.86
CA VAL A 206 -7.09 -10.87 3.16
C VAL A 206 -6.97 -12.40 3.33
N GLY A 207 -5.74 -12.92 3.45
CA GLY A 207 -5.48 -14.33 3.72
C GLY A 207 -6.00 -14.78 5.08
N ALA A 208 -5.85 -13.97 6.12
CA ALA A 208 -6.38 -14.27 7.46
C ALA A 208 -7.92 -14.36 7.45
N PHE A 209 -8.60 -13.43 6.77
CA PHE A 209 -10.05 -13.49 6.62
C PHE A 209 -10.51 -14.66 5.75
N LEU A 210 -9.80 -14.97 4.67
CA LEU A 210 -10.10 -16.14 3.85
C LEU A 210 -10.00 -17.44 4.65
N ALA A 211 -8.98 -17.56 5.50
CA ALA A 211 -8.79 -18.68 6.41
C ALA A 211 -9.91 -18.76 7.45
N ALA A 212 -10.27 -17.63 8.07
CA ALA A 212 -11.35 -17.56 9.06
C ALA A 212 -12.70 -18.01 8.50
N ILE A 213 -13.03 -17.54 7.28
CA ILE A 213 -14.24 -17.98 6.57
C ILE A 213 -14.19 -19.48 6.29
N ALA A 214 -13.05 -20.00 5.83
CA ALA A 214 -12.89 -21.42 5.56
C ALA A 214 -13.05 -22.28 6.84
N SER A 215 -12.44 -21.87 7.96
CA SER A 215 -12.60 -22.53 9.26
C SER A 215 -14.07 -22.59 9.68
N GLN A 216 -14.82 -21.51 9.51
CA GLN A 216 -16.25 -21.48 9.85
C GLN A 216 -17.09 -22.36 8.92
N LEU A 217 -16.78 -22.41 7.62
CA LEU A 217 -17.46 -23.30 6.68
C LEU A 217 -17.23 -24.77 7.03
N ILE A 218 -16.00 -25.13 7.43
CA ILE A 218 -15.65 -26.47 7.90
C ILE A 218 -16.46 -26.82 9.15
N GLU A 219 -16.45 -25.94 10.15
CA GLU A 219 -17.19 -26.11 11.40
C GLU A 219 -18.71 -26.28 11.12
N ALA A 220 -19.28 -25.44 10.26
CA ALA A 220 -20.69 -25.51 9.89
C ALA A 220 -21.04 -26.79 9.13
N ARG A 221 -20.11 -27.35 8.35
CA ARG A 221 -20.32 -28.62 7.63
C ARG A 221 -20.21 -29.83 8.55
N ARG A 222 -19.38 -29.75 9.58
CA ARG A 222 -19.23 -30.80 10.61
C ARG A 222 -20.50 -31.01 11.42
N VAL A 223 -21.24 -29.93 11.69
CA VAL A 223 -22.46 -29.95 12.54
C VAL A 223 -23.72 -30.38 11.76
N ARG A 224 -23.65 -30.52 10.43
CA ARG A 224 -24.76 -30.99 9.59
C ARG A 224 -24.76 -32.50 9.43
#